data_AF-A0A661WNC8-F1
#
_entry.id   AF-A0A661WNC8-F1
#
_cell.length_a   1.000
_cell.length_b   1.000
_cell.length_c   1.000
_cell.angle_alpha   90.00
_cell.angle_beta   90.00
_cell.angle_gamma   90.00
#
_symmetry.space_group_name_H-M   'P 1'
#
loop_
_entity.id
_entity.type
_entity.pdbx_description
1 polymer ?
#
loop_
_entity_poly.entity_id
_entity_poly.type
_entity_poly.pdbx_seq_one_letter_code
_entity_poly.pdbx_strand_id
1 'polypeptide(L)'
;MKRKIIKIDEEKCNGCGECIPNCPEGALQIIDGKARLISDLFCDGLGACIGECPIGAISVEEREAEPYNEAKVMVNVVKGGPNVIKAHLKHLKDHNEIEFYNQAVEYLKEKDIEIPEIKEKTVPFACPGIKLVDNRQKVSTADNEKGRLNADETGSRASELRQWPTQLHLLNPRASYFQDADLLIAADCVPFTLNGFHETYLRGKTLLHFCPKLDNSYEAYVEKLAQILSLNNIKSITLLRMEVPCCGGTTATVKAALEKVRKNITINDIIVSLDGKIKN
;
A
#
# COMPACT_ATOMS: atom_id res chain seq x y z
N MET A 1 14.11 13.42 18.38
CA MET A 1 13.80 13.79 16.97
C MET A 1 12.29 13.96 16.84
N LYS A 2 11.79 14.73 15.88
CA LYS A 2 10.34 14.82 15.63
C LYS A 2 9.84 13.55 14.96
N ARG A 3 8.80 12.93 15.50
CA ARG A 3 8.13 11.78 14.90
C ARG A 3 6.65 11.77 15.24
N LYS A 4 5.90 11.00 14.46
CA LYS A 4 4.49 10.72 14.69
C LYS A 4 4.34 9.78 15.89
N ILE A 5 3.52 10.18 16.86
CA ILE A 5 3.27 9.44 18.10
C ILE A 5 1.77 9.40 18.36
N ILE A 6 1.31 8.32 18.98
CA ILE A 6 -0.08 8.20 19.42
C ILE A 6 -0.34 9.17 20.58
N LYS A 7 -1.36 10.00 20.39
CA LYS A 7 -1.94 10.88 21.41
C LYS A 7 -3.30 10.35 21.83
N ILE A 8 -3.51 10.28 23.14
CA ILE A 8 -4.77 9.87 23.74
C ILE A 8 -5.43 11.10 24.36
N ASP A 9 -6.67 11.36 23.95
CA ASP A 9 -7.55 12.37 24.53
C ASP A 9 -8.12 11.81 25.84
N GLU A 10 -7.57 12.26 26.97
CA GLU A 10 -7.96 11.76 28.30
C GLU A 10 -9.40 12.15 28.69
N GLU A 11 -9.93 13.24 28.14
CA GLU A 11 -11.31 13.66 28.42
C GLU A 11 -12.30 12.72 27.73
N LYS A 12 -11.99 12.32 26.50
CA LYS A 12 -12.82 11.35 25.76
C LYS A 12 -12.61 9.92 26.19
N CYS A 13 -11.38 9.51 26.49
CA CYS A 13 -11.06 8.11 26.79
C CYS A 13 -11.90 7.58 27.96
N ASN A 14 -12.60 6.46 27.80
CA ASN A 14 -13.40 5.84 28.86
C ASN A 14 -12.74 4.59 29.48
N GLY A 15 -11.51 4.25 29.07
CA GLY A 15 -10.76 3.14 29.63
C GLY A 15 -11.19 1.74 29.18
N CYS A 16 -12.00 1.60 28.14
CA CYS A 16 -12.50 0.29 27.67
C CYS A 16 -11.41 -0.72 27.27
N GLY A 17 -10.24 -0.25 26.85
CA GLY A 17 -9.07 -1.10 26.56
C GLY A 17 -9.08 -1.79 25.20
N GLU A 18 -10.06 -1.54 24.32
CA GLU A 18 -10.15 -2.15 22.97
C GLU A 18 -8.94 -1.84 22.08
N CYS A 19 -8.23 -0.73 22.35
CA CYS A 19 -7.01 -0.37 21.66
C CYS A 19 -5.79 -1.22 22.02
N ILE A 20 -5.78 -1.90 23.17
CA ILE A 20 -4.59 -2.61 23.69
C ILE A 20 -4.26 -3.87 22.88
N PRO A 21 -5.21 -4.78 22.59
CA PRO A 21 -4.92 -5.96 21.77
C PRO A 21 -4.40 -5.63 20.36
N ASN A 22 -4.70 -4.41 19.90
CA ASN A 22 -4.37 -3.91 18.58
C ASN A 22 -3.11 -3.03 18.55
N CYS A 23 -2.32 -3.03 19.63
CA CYS A 23 -0.98 -2.46 19.68
C CYS A 23 0.03 -3.62 19.74
N PRO A 24 0.54 -4.11 18.60
CA PRO A 24 1.48 -5.23 18.56
C PRO A 24 2.74 -5.00 19.42
N GLU A 25 3.14 -3.75 19.56
CA GLU A 25 4.35 -3.32 20.27
C GLU A 25 4.13 -3.25 21.80
N GLY A 26 2.88 -3.38 22.26
CA GLY A 26 2.53 -3.33 23.68
C GLY A 26 2.73 -1.94 24.31
N ALA A 27 2.66 -0.88 23.52
CA ALA A 27 2.88 0.50 23.96
C ALA A 27 1.72 1.08 24.80
N LEU A 28 0.54 0.45 24.77
CA LEU A 28 -0.66 0.93 25.44
C LEU A 28 -1.01 0.07 26.66
N GLN A 29 -1.36 0.73 27.76
CA GLN A 29 -1.90 0.10 28.96
C GLN A 29 -3.07 0.90 29.53
N ILE A 30 -3.95 0.26 30.29
CA ILE A 30 -4.93 0.97 31.13
C ILE A 30 -4.27 1.34 32.45
N ILE A 31 -4.21 2.63 32.73
CA ILE A 31 -3.69 3.21 33.97
C ILE A 31 -4.71 4.26 34.43
N ASP A 32 -5.14 4.17 35.69
CA ASP A 32 -6.14 5.08 36.29
C ASP A 32 -7.45 5.16 35.48
N GLY A 33 -7.89 4.03 34.92
CA GLY A 33 -9.11 3.96 34.12
C GLY A 33 -9.03 4.65 32.76
N LYS A 34 -7.82 4.97 32.28
CA LYS A 34 -7.57 5.56 30.96
C LYS A 34 -6.52 4.77 30.20
N ALA A 35 -6.64 4.73 28.88
CA ALA A 35 -5.55 4.24 28.04
C ALA A 35 -4.40 5.25 28.12
N ARG A 36 -3.20 4.77 28.37
CA ARG A 36 -1.96 5.57 28.40
C ARG A 36 -0.89 4.92 27.55
N LEU A 37 -0.11 5.76 26.89
CA LEU A 37 1.12 5.35 26.23
C LEU A 37 2.21 5.23 27.30
N ILE A 38 2.70 4.02 27.55
CA ILE A 38 3.66 3.78 28.63
C ILE A 38 5.08 4.23 28.28
N SER A 39 5.41 4.29 27.00
CA SER A 39 6.67 4.82 26.51
C SER A 39 6.59 5.13 25.03
N ASP A 40 7.09 6.30 24.63
CA ASP A 40 7.22 6.65 23.22
C ASP A 40 8.10 5.62 22.48
N LEU A 41 9.09 5.02 23.15
CA LEU A 41 10.02 4.04 22.56
C LEU A 41 9.33 2.82 21.95
N PHE A 42 8.15 2.47 22.46
CA PHE A 42 7.35 1.35 21.98
C PHE A 42 6.32 1.76 20.93
N CYS A 43 6.09 3.06 20.73
CA CYS A 43 5.17 3.57 19.73
C CYS A 43 5.89 3.71 18.39
N ASP A 44 5.42 3.02 17.36
CA ASP A 44 5.90 3.17 15.98
C ASP A 44 5.29 4.40 15.26
N GLY A 45 4.14 4.88 15.74
CA GLY A 45 3.40 6.00 15.15
C GLY A 45 2.50 5.63 13.97
N LEU A 46 2.28 4.33 13.69
CA LEU A 46 1.48 3.87 12.55
C LEU A 46 -0.03 4.04 12.77
N GLY A 47 -0.51 4.03 14.02
CA GLY A 47 -1.92 4.29 14.32
C GLY A 47 -2.84 3.07 14.22
N ALA A 48 -2.31 1.85 14.35
CA ALA A 48 -3.13 0.63 14.38
C ALA A 48 -4.28 0.68 15.41
N CYS A 49 -4.04 1.36 16.53
CA CYS A 49 -5.02 1.53 17.61
C CYS A 49 -6.11 2.58 17.34
N ILE A 50 -5.98 3.44 16.32
CA ILE A 50 -6.89 4.58 16.11
C ILE A 50 -8.29 4.12 15.74
N GLY A 51 -8.40 3.16 14.81
CA GLY A 51 -9.68 2.62 14.35
C GLY A 51 -10.41 1.78 15.39
N GLU A 52 -9.70 1.36 16.43
CA GLU A 52 -10.18 0.44 17.48
C GLU A 52 -10.75 1.20 18.68
N CYS A 53 -10.66 2.53 18.68
CA CYS A 53 -11.27 3.33 19.73
C CYS A 53 -12.73 3.66 19.36
N PRO A 54 -13.74 3.04 20.00
CA PRO A 54 -15.14 3.24 19.63
C PRO A 54 -15.65 4.66 19.82
N ILE A 55 -14.94 5.45 20.64
CA ILE A 55 -15.25 6.85 20.97
C ILE A 55 -14.27 7.84 20.33
N GLY A 56 -13.34 7.37 19.50
CA GLY A 56 -12.41 8.22 18.76
C GLY A 56 -11.46 9.05 19.64
N ALA A 57 -11.02 8.51 20.78
CA ALA A 57 -10.12 9.18 21.71
C ALA A 57 -8.64 9.11 21.32
N ILE A 58 -8.30 8.47 20.20
CA ILE A 58 -6.91 8.20 19.80
C ILE A 58 -6.61 8.93 18.49
N SER A 59 -5.48 9.63 18.44
CA SER A 59 -5.02 10.39 17.27
C SER A 59 -3.50 10.30 17.12
N VAL A 60 -2.96 10.76 15.99
CA VAL A 60 -1.52 10.91 15.79
C VAL A 60 -1.15 12.38 15.95
N GLU A 61 -0.11 12.67 16.74
CA GLU A 61 0.52 13.98 16.80
C GLU A 61 2.00 13.88 16.43
N GLU A 62 2.56 14.95 15.88
CA GLU A 62 4.01 15.05 15.68
C GLU A 62 4.62 15.81 16.85
N ARG A 63 5.42 15.13 17.67
CA ARG A 63 6.12 15.74 18.81
C ARG A 63 7.56 15.25 18.90
N GLU A 64 8.36 15.94 19.71
CA GLU A 64 9.68 15.43 20.05
C GLU A 64 9.55 14.18 20.91
N ALA A 65 10.20 13.12 20.45
CA ALA A 65 10.29 11.86 21.17
C ALA A 65 11.66 11.22 20.96
N GLU A 66 12.03 10.33 21.88
CA GLU A 66 13.20 9.45 21.72
C GLU A 66 13.04 8.57 20.48
N PRO A 67 14.11 8.08 19.83
CA PRO A 67 13.98 7.16 18.69
C PRO A 67 13.30 5.84 19.08
N TYR A 68 12.47 5.29 18.18
CA TYR A 68 11.91 3.94 18.35
C TYR A 68 13.04 2.90 18.51
N ASN A 69 12.84 1.90 19.38
CA ASN A 69 13.84 0.88 19.66
C ASN A 69 13.21 -0.51 19.69
N GLU A 70 13.40 -1.25 18.62
CA GLU A 70 12.84 -2.58 18.42
C GLU A 70 13.32 -3.60 19.47
N ALA A 71 14.61 -3.57 19.82
CA ALA A 71 15.16 -4.49 20.83
C ALA A 71 14.48 -4.33 22.19
N LYS A 72 14.10 -3.10 22.58
CA LYS A 72 13.31 -2.86 23.80
C LYS A 72 11.87 -3.36 23.65
N VAL A 73 11.24 -3.20 22.49
CA VAL A 73 9.89 -3.75 22.21
C VAL A 73 9.89 -5.27 22.37
N MET A 74 10.92 -5.94 21.85
CA MET A 74 11.04 -7.39 21.92
C MET A 74 11.06 -7.94 23.36
N VAL A 75 11.49 -7.16 24.36
CA VAL A 75 11.39 -7.54 25.78
C VAL A 75 9.97 -7.87 26.20
N ASN A 76 8.96 -7.20 25.62
CA ASN A 76 7.56 -7.45 25.90
C ASN A 76 6.96 -8.49 24.95
N VAL A 77 7.30 -8.42 23.66
CA VAL A 77 6.81 -9.37 22.63
C VAL A 77 7.12 -10.81 23.02
N VAL A 78 8.33 -11.08 23.52
CA VAL A 78 8.72 -12.46 23.90
C VAL A 78 7.93 -13.03 25.07
N LYS A 79 7.40 -12.17 25.97
CA LYS A 79 6.55 -12.61 27.09
C LYS A 79 5.22 -13.20 26.60
N GLY A 80 4.77 -12.80 25.41
CA GLY A 80 3.58 -13.33 24.76
C GLY A 80 3.76 -14.73 24.15
N GLY A 81 5.00 -15.24 24.12
CA GLY A 81 5.33 -16.59 23.62
C GLY A 81 5.46 -16.69 22.08
N PRO A 82 5.70 -17.90 21.55
CA PRO A 82 6.12 -18.11 20.16
C PRO A 82 5.15 -17.59 19.10
N ASN A 83 3.84 -17.64 19.37
CA ASN A 83 2.82 -17.15 18.43
C ASN A 83 2.80 -15.62 18.34
N VAL A 84 3.05 -14.93 19.45
CA VAL A 84 3.13 -13.46 19.48
C VAL A 84 4.40 -12.99 18.78
N ILE A 85 5.53 -13.65 19.05
CA ILE A 85 6.80 -13.42 18.33
C ILE A 85 6.60 -13.60 16.82
N LYS A 86 5.93 -14.69 16.41
CA LYS A 86 5.62 -14.95 14.99
C LYS A 86 4.76 -13.86 14.37
N ALA A 87 3.70 -13.42 15.06
CA ALA A 87 2.81 -12.38 14.58
C ALA A 87 3.54 -11.04 14.43
N HIS A 88 4.38 -10.68 15.40
CA HIS A 88 5.21 -9.48 15.40
C HIS A 88 6.22 -9.47 14.24
N LEU A 89 7.01 -10.55 14.10
CA LEU A 89 7.96 -10.67 12.99
C LEU A 89 7.26 -10.67 11.62
N LYS A 90 6.06 -11.26 11.52
CA LYS A 90 5.26 -11.22 10.30
C LYS A 90 4.77 -9.80 10.00
N HIS A 91 4.31 -9.06 11.00
CA HIS A 91 3.87 -7.66 10.85
C HIS A 91 5.01 -6.79 10.28
N LEU A 92 6.20 -6.83 10.90
CA LEU A 92 7.37 -6.09 10.40
C LEU A 92 7.69 -6.43 8.94
N LYS A 93 7.59 -7.72 8.58
CA LYS A 93 7.83 -8.19 7.21
C LYS A 93 6.73 -7.76 6.22
N ASP A 94 5.46 -7.82 6.62
CA ASP A 94 4.30 -7.42 5.81
C ASP A 94 4.33 -5.91 5.49
N HIS A 95 4.84 -5.10 6.42
CA HIS A 95 5.00 -3.64 6.26
C HIS A 95 6.36 -3.23 5.70
N ASN A 96 7.23 -4.18 5.32
CA ASN A 96 8.55 -3.94 4.73
C ASN A 96 9.50 -3.15 5.66
N GLU A 97 9.33 -3.29 6.97
CA GLU A 97 10.18 -2.75 8.04
C GLU A 97 11.40 -3.65 8.28
N ILE A 98 12.23 -3.79 7.25
CA ILE A 98 13.31 -4.80 7.22
C ILE A 98 14.39 -4.53 8.28
N GLU A 99 14.68 -3.26 8.57
CA GLU A 99 15.66 -2.90 9.59
C GLU A 99 15.21 -3.32 10.99
N PHE A 100 13.97 -3.05 11.35
CA PHE A 100 13.39 -3.49 12.63
C PHE A 100 13.22 -5.00 12.66
N TYR A 101 12.80 -5.64 11.56
CA TYR A 101 12.76 -7.10 11.47
C TYR A 101 14.12 -7.73 11.83
N ASN A 102 15.21 -7.18 11.30
CA ASN A 102 16.56 -7.68 11.59
C ASN A 102 16.95 -7.45 13.05
N GLN A 103 16.64 -6.29 13.63
CA GLN A 103 16.88 -6.01 15.05
C GLN A 103 16.09 -6.96 15.96
N ALA A 104 14.84 -7.26 15.63
CA ALA A 104 14.02 -8.21 16.36
C ALA A 104 14.59 -9.64 16.30
N VAL A 105 15.04 -10.06 15.12
CA VAL A 105 15.70 -11.36 14.91
C VAL A 105 17.04 -11.44 15.66
N GLU A 106 17.83 -10.37 15.67
CA GLU A 106 19.08 -10.29 16.41
C GLU A 106 18.84 -10.43 17.91
N TYR A 107 17.85 -9.71 18.46
CA TYR A 107 17.45 -9.85 19.86
C TYR A 107 17.06 -11.30 20.22
N LEU A 108 16.28 -11.98 19.37
CA LEU A 108 15.89 -13.39 19.61
C LEU A 108 17.11 -14.31 19.63
N LYS A 109 18.08 -14.10 18.73
CA LYS A 109 19.34 -14.87 18.72
C LYS A 109 20.17 -14.63 19.97
N GLU A 110 20.31 -13.38 20.40
CA GLU A 110 21.07 -13.02 21.61
C GLU A 110 20.47 -13.63 22.88
N LYS A 111 19.14 -13.82 22.91
CA LYS A 111 18.42 -14.42 24.04
C LYS A 111 18.20 -15.92 23.93
N ASP A 112 18.76 -16.57 22.90
CA ASP A 112 18.60 -18.00 22.63
C ASP A 112 17.11 -18.42 22.53
N ILE A 113 16.29 -17.55 21.93
CA ILE A 113 14.86 -17.79 21.71
C ILE A 113 14.65 -18.26 20.27
N GLU A 114 13.93 -19.37 20.11
CA GLU A 114 13.63 -19.95 18.81
C GLU A 114 12.90 -18.94 17.91
N ILE A 115 13.40 -18.75 16.68
CA ILE A 115 12.80 -17.86 15.70
C ILE A 115 11.72 -18.64 14.94
N PRO A 116 10.43 -18.32 15.09
CA PRO A 116 9.37 -19.09 14.49
C PRO A 116 9.37 -18.97 12.96
N GLU A 117 9.17 -20.09 12.26
CA GLU A 117 9.00 -20.09 10.81
C GLU A 117 7.75 -19.30 10.39
N ILE A 118 7.97 -18.21 9.65
CA ILE A 118 6.91 -17.44 8.99
C ILE A 118 6.56 -18.14 7.68
N LYS A 119 5.73 -19.19 7.76
CA LYS A 119 5.09 -19.78 6.57
C LYS A 119 4.10 -18.76 6.01
N GLU A 120 4.23 -18.41 4.74
CA GLU A 120 3.23 -17.65 4.00
C GLU A 120 1.94 -18.45 3.96
N LYS A 121 1.04 -18.20 4.91
CA LYS A 121 -0.36 -18.60 4.79
C LYS A 121 -1.10 -17.42 4.21
N THR A 122 -1.74 -17.65 3.06
CA THR A 122 -2.78 -16.80 2.52
C THR A 122 -3.82 -16.53 3.61
N VAL A 123 -3.81 -15.32 4.16
CA VAL A 123 -4.74 -14.91 5.23
C VAL A 123 -6.13 -14.77 4.59
N PRO A 124 -7.20 -15.36 5.15
CA PRO A 124 -8.53 -15.33 4.52
C PRO A 124 -9.18 -13.93 4.54
N PHE A 125 -8.70 -13.03 5.40
CA PHE A 125 -9.23 -11.69 5.59
C PHE A 125 -8.15 -10.63 5.31
N ALA A 126 -7.85 -10.43 4.04
CA ALA A 126 -7.31 -9.14 3.59
C ALA A 126 -8.51 -8.19 3.42
N CYS A 127 -8.41 -6.95 3.93
CA CYS A 127 -9.36 -5.90 3.57
C CYS A 127 -9.51 -5.92 2.05
N PRO A 128 -10.74 -6.00 1.50
CA PRO A 128 -10.93 -6.11 0.06
C PRO A 128 -10.13 -5.06 -0.70
N GLY A 129 -9.98 -3.84 -0.15
CA GLY A 129 -9.19 -2.74 -0.70
C GLY A 129 -7.69 -3.00 -0.90
N ILE A 130 -7.08 -3.94 -0.18
CA ILE A 130 -5.65 -4.31 -0.33
C ILE A 130 -5.46 -5.77 -0.76
N LYS A 131 -6.56 -6.51 -0.95
CA LYS A 131 -6.52 -7.91 -1.36
C LYS A 131 -5.85 -8.00 -2.73
N LEU A 132 -4.69 -8.65 -2.79
CA LEU A 132 -4.04 -8.92 -4.07
C LEU A 132 -4.89 -9.88 -4.90
N VAL A 133 -5.32 -9.40 -6.07
CA VAL A 133 -6.01 -10.20 -7.08
C VAL A 133 -5.22 -10.11 -8.38
N ASP A 134 -4.83 -11.25 -8.94
CA ASP A 134 -4.26 -11.39 -10.29
C ASP A 134 -5.23 -12.21 -11.14
N ASN A 135 -6.02 -11.53 -11.98
CA ASN A 135 -6.98 -12.13 -12.90
C ASN A 135 -6.43 -12.26 -14.32
N ARG A 136 -5.11 -12.13 -14.54
CA ARG A 136 -4.54 -12.20 -15.90
C ARG A 136 -4.82 -13.52 -16.62
N GLN A 137 -4.97 -14.63 -15.87
CA GLN A 137 -5.29 -15.96 -16.39
C GLN A 137 -6.78 -16.21 -16.64
N LYS A 138 -7.70 -15.43 -16.03
CA LYS A 138 -9.14 -15.57 -16.33
C LYS A 138 -9.51 -15.10 -17.74
N VAL A 139 -8.61 -14.40 -18.41
CA VAL A 139 -8.78 -13.89 -19.78
C VAL A 139 -8.40 -14.97 -20.82
N SER A 140 -7.91 -16.14 -20.41
CA SER A 140 -7.55 -17.22 -21.34
C SER A 140 -8.57 -18.36 -21.38
N THR A 141 -9.03 -18.62 -22.61
CA THR A 141 -9.74 -19.79 -23.16
C THR A 141 -11.27 -19.72 -23.22
N ALA A 142 -11.76 -19.90 -24.47
CA ALA A 142 -13.13 -20.19 -24.92
C ALA A 142 -14.13 -19.06 -25.26
N ASP A 143 -14.31 -18.00 -24.45
CA ASP A 143 -15.51 -17.15 -24.66
C ASP A 143 -15.34 -15.95 -25.61
N ASN A 144 -14.12 -15.71 -26.09
CA ASN A 144 -13.82 -14.40 -26.64
C ASN A 144 -13.99 -14.30 -28.17
N GLU A 145 -14.17 -15.36 -28.96
CA GLU A 145 -14.38 -15.19 -30.42
C GLU A 145 -15.85 -15.02 -30.83
N LYS A 146 -16.81 -15.46 -30.03
CA LYS A 146 -18.25 -15.37 -30.39
C LYS A 146 -19.01 -14.19 -29.77
N GLY A 147 -18.48 -13.56 -28.73
CA GLY A 147 -19.01 -12.28 -28.19
C GLY A 147 -18.50 -11.02 -28.90
N ARG A 148 -17.69 -11.18 -29.96
CA ARG A 148 -16.83 -10.12 -30.52
C ARG A 148 -17.47 -9.18 -31.54
N LEU A 149 -18.72 -9.42 -31.96
CA LEU A 149 -19.42 -8.56 -32.93
C LEU A 149 -20.88 -8.27 -32.63
N ASN A 150 -21.44 -8.85 -31.59
CA ASN A 150 -22.76 -8.47 -31.12
C ASN A 150 -22.56 -7.69 -29.83
N ALA A 151 -22.81 -6.39 -29.87
CA ALA A 151 -23.38 -5.78 -28.68
C ALA A 151 -24.63 -6.63 -28.40
N ASP A 152 -24.58 -7.48 -27.37
CA ASP A 152 -25.80 -8.05 -26.86
C ASP A 152 -26.76 -6.87 -26.66
N GLU A 153 -28.01 -7.03 -27.11
CA GLU A 153 -29.08 -6.03 -26.99
C GLU A 153 -29.32 -5.57 -25.51
N THR A 154 -28.55 -6.10 -24.57
CA THR A 154 -28.51 -5.81 -23.13
C THR A 154 -27.46 -4.76 -22.72
N GLY A 155 -26.51 -4.37 -23.59
CA GLY A 155 -25.56 -3.26 -23.34
C GLY A 155 -24.47 -3.49 -22.28
N SER A 156 -24.32 -4.70 -21.74
CA SER A 156 -23.28 -5.02 -20.73
C SER A 156 -21.95 -5.42 -21.39
N ARG A 157 -20.84 -4.81 -20.96
CA ARG A 157 -19.48 -5.11 -21.44
C ARG A 157 -18.60 -5.65 -20.32
N ALA A 158 -17.75 -6.63 -20.63
CA ALA A 158 -16.82 -7.20 -19.66
C ALA A 158 -15.74 -6.19 -19.24
N SER A 159 -15.35 -6.22 -17.96
CA SER A 159 -14.27 -5.37 -17.47
C SER A 159 -12.91 -5.86 -17.96
N GLU A 160 -12.11 -4.94 -18.51
CA GLU A 160 -10.72 -5.18 -18.87
C GLU A 160 -9.73 -5.13 -17.68
N LEU A 161 -10.21 -4.91 -16.45
CA LEU A 161 -9.35 -4.86 -15.27
C LEU A 161 -8.82 -6.25 -14.90
N ARG A 162 -7.49 -6.39 -14.83
CA ARG A 162 -6.82 -7.69 -14.63
C ARG A 162 -6.24 -7.86 -13.23
N GLN A 163 -6.26 -6.81 -12.39
CA GLN A 163 -5.64 -6.83 -11.08
C GLN A 163 -6.34 -5.91 -10.09
N TRP A 164 -6.14 -6.19 -8.79
CA TRP A 164 -6.56 -5.34 -7.69
C TRP A 164 -5.54 -5.43 -6.55
N PRO A 165 -5.26 -4.33 -5.80
CA PRO A 165 -5.74 -2.96 -6.00
C PRO A 165 -5.15 -2.27 -7.22
N THR A 166 -5.60 -1.05 -7.53
CA THR A 166 -5.08 -0.23 -8.65
C THR A 166 -4.46 1.09 -8.19
N GLN A 167 -4.69 1.54 -6.96
CA GLN A 167 -4.13 2.80 -6.47
C GLN A 167 -2.67 2.60 -6.07
N LEU A 168 -1.75 3.45 -6.55
CA LEU A 168 -0.31 3.28 -6.37
C LEU A 168 0.07 3.08 -4.90
N HIS A 169 -0.57 3.82 -3.99
CA HIS A 169 -0.31 3.72 -2.55
C HIS A 169 -0.57 2.32 -1.98
N LEU A 170 -1.51 1.55 -2.55
CA LEU A 170 -1.93 0.23 -2.04
C LEU A 170 -1.22 -0.95 -2.71
N LEU A 171 -0.50 -0.72 -3.82
CA LEU A 171 0.10 -1.79 -4.60
C LEU A 171 1.27 -2.45 -3.86
N ASN A 172 1.40 -3.77 -3.96
CA ASN A 172 2.61 -4.48 -3.54
C ASN A 172 3.61 -4.49 -4.71
N PRO A 173 4.83 -3.92 -4.58
CA PRO A 173 5.82 -3.90 -5.65
C PRO A 173 6.25 -5.28 -6.19
N ARG A 174 6.05 -6.35 -5.40
CA ARG A 174 6.38 -7.74 -5.76
C ARG A 174 5.21 -8.53 -6.35
N ALA A 175 4.07 -7.89 -6.61
CA ALA A 175 2.91 -8.59 -7.13
C ALA A 175 3.17 -9.19 -8.51
N SER A 176 2.76 -10.45 -8.71
CA SER A 176 3.01 -11.22 -9.94
C SER A 176 2.51 -10.54 -11.21
N TYR A 177 1.45 -9.73 -11.12
CA TYR A 177 0.87 -9.01 -12.25
C TYR A 177 1.74 -7.91 -12.83
N PHE A 178 2.83 -7.54 -12.16
CA PHE A 178 3.84 -6.63 -12.72
C PHE A 178 4.88 -7.34 -13.58
N GLN A 179 5.06 -8.65 -13.43
CA GLN A 179 6.03 -9.38 -14.22
C GLN A 179 5.59 -9.47 -15.69
N ASP A 180 6.49 -9.07 -16.59
CA ASP A 180 6.31 -9.04 -18.05
C ASP A 180 5.11 -8.19 -18.51
N ALA A 181 4.80 -7.14 -17.75
CA ALA A 181 3.61 -6.31 -17.95
C ALA A 181 3.86 -5.10 -18.87
N ASP A 182 2.83 -4.76 -19.64
CA ASP A 182 2.64 -3.42 -20.19
C ASP A 182 1.91 -2.58 -19.13
N LEU A 183 2.55 -1.52 -18.62
CA LEU A 183 1.97 -0.68 -17.59
C LEU A 183 1.10 0.42 -18.19
N LEU A 184 -0.07 0.61 -17.57
CA LEU A 184 -0.89 1.79 -17.73
C LEU A 184 -0.84 2.59 -16.43
N ILE A 185 -0.31 3.81 -16.49
CA ILE A 185 -0.29 4.77 -15.39
C ILE A 185 -1.32 5.84 -15.71
N ALA A 186 -2.41 5.93 -14.95
CA ALA A 186 -3.47 6.91 -15.17
C ALA A 186 -3.53 7.94 -14.03
N ALA A 187 -3.77 9.20 -14.34
CA ALA A 187 -4.23 10.16 -13.34
C ALA A 187 -5.70 9.89 -12.96
N ASP A 188 -6.08 10.12 -11.71
CA ASP A 188 -7.39 9.72 -11.17
C ASP A 188 -8.61 10.20 -11.98
N CYS A 189 -8.54 11.39 -12.58
CA CYS A 189 -9.66 11.93 -13.37
C CYS A 189 -9.82 11.27 -14.75
N VAL A 190 -8.79 10.62 -15.27
CA VAL A 190 -8.76 10.12 -16.65
C VAL A 190 -9.83 9.06 -16.92
N PRO A 191 -9.99 8.00 -16.10
CA PRO A 191 -10.97 6.96 -16.37
C PRO A 191 -12.42 7.48 -16.42
N PHE A 192 -12.70 8.58 -15.72
CA PHE A 192 -14.03 9.22 -15.70
C PHE A 192 -14.24 10.17 -16.88
N THR A 193 -13.18 10.62 -17.54
CA THR A 193 -13.26 11.57 -18.66
C THR A 193 -13.27 10.84 -20.01
N LEU A 194 -12.54 9.73 -20.14
CA LEU A 194 -12.43 9.00 -21.40
C LEU A 194 -13.56 7.98 -21.58
N ASN A 195 -14.35 8.16 -22.64
CA ASN A 195 -15.25 7.11 -23.09
C ASN A 195 -14.44 5.87 -23.56
N GLY A 196 -14.86 4.69 -23.14
CA GLY A 196 -14.21 3.43 -23.52
C GLY A 196 -12.81 3.24 -22.90
N PHE A 197 -12.52 3.84 -21.74
CA PHE A 197 -11.22 3.70 -21.05
C PHE A 197 -10.73 2.24 -20.99
N HIS A 198 -11.62 1.32 -20.59
CA HIS A 198 -11.30 -0.10 -20.45
C HIS A 198 -10.87 -0.72 -21.80
N GLU A 199 -11.71 -0.55 -22.82
CA GLU A 199 -11.57 -1.13 -24.14
C GLU A 199 -10.32 -0.64 -24.88
N THR A 200 -10.09 0.68 -24.82
CA THR A 200 -9.09 1.37 -25.66
C THR A 200 -7.72 1.42 -24.99
N TYR A 201 -7.68 1.62 -23.66
CA TYR A 201 -6.42 1.91 -22.97
C TYR A 201 -6.03 0.83 -21.95
N LEU A 202 -6.99 0.27 -21.22
CA LEU A 202 -6.70 -0.72 -20.17
C LEU A 202 -6.45 -2.12 -20.71
N ARG A 203 -7.12 -2.49 -21.82
CA ARG A 203 -7.07 -3.83 -22.42
C ARG A 203 -5.63 -4.35 -22.51
N GLY A 204 -5.40 -5.49 -21.86
CA GLY A 204 -4.10 -6.18 -21.85
C GLY A 204 -3.03 -5.58 -20.93
N LYS A 205 -3.26 -4.40 -20.33
CA LYS A 205 -2.27 -3.70 -19.49
C LYS A 205 -2.53 -3.92 -17.99
N THR A 206 -1.47 -3.75 -17.20
CA THR A 206 -1.55 -3.66 -15.74
C THR A 206 -1.69 -2.20 -15.34
N LEU A 207 -2.79 -1.85 -14.70
CA LEU A 207 -3.13 -0.48 -14.30
C LEU A 207 -2.58 -0.12 -12.91
N LEU A 208 -2.02 1.08 -12.82
CA LEU A 208 -1.89 1.82 -11.59
C LEU A 208 -2.38 3.26 -11.78
N HIS A 209 -2.91 3.88 -10.73
CA HIS A 209 -3.34 5.28 -10.77
C HIS A 209 -3.01 6.01 -9.46
N PHE A 210 -2.84 7.33 -9.58
CA PHE A 210 -2.64 8.26 -8.46
C PHE A 210 -2.87 9.71 -8.91
N CYS A 211 -3.05 10.62 -7.96
CA CYS A 211 -3.18 12.05 -8.21
C CYS A 211 -2.11 12.84 -7.43
N PRO A 212 -1.10 13.40 -8.12
CA PRO A 212 -0.02 14.14 -7.46
C PRO A 212 -0.52 15.37 -6.67
N LYS A 213 -1.71 15.91 -6.99
CA LYS A 213 -2.31 17.04 -6.28
C LYS A 213 -2.94 16.63 -4.94
N LEU A 214 -3.55 15.45 -4.86
CA LEU A 214 -4.30 15.00 -3.69
C LEU A 214 -3.42 14.25 -2.70
N ASP A 215 -2.48 13.46 -3.22
CA ASP A 215 -1.80 12.46 -2.41
C ASP A 215 -0.62 13.02 -1.59
N ASN A 216 -0.13 14.24 -1.90
CA ASN A 216 1.04 14.88 -1.26
C ASN A 216 2.19 13.88 -0.94
N SER A 217 2.50 13.00 -1.90
CA SER A 217 3.33 11.80 -1.70
C SER A 217 4.39 11.64 -2.80
N TYR A 218 4.97 12.74 -3.29
CA TYR A 218 5.87 12.71 -4.44
C TYR A 218 7.06 11.74 -4.24
N GLU A 219 7.87 11.90 -3.20
CA GLU A 219 9.02 11.01 -2.99
C GLU A 219 8.59 9.55 -2.74
N ALA A 220 7.50 9.35 -2.00
CA ALA A 220 6.97 8.02 -1.72
C ALA A 220 6.51 7.31 -3.00
N TYR A 221 5.92 8.03 -3.95
CA TYR A 221 5.54 7.48 -5.25
C TYR A 221 6.72 7.23 -6.16
N VAL A 222 7.72 8.11 -6.18
CA VAL A 222 8.97 7.87 -6.89
C VAL A 222 9.63 6.59 -6.37
N GLU A 223 9.72 6.42 -5.05
CA GLU A 223 10.30 5.24 -4.42
C GLU A 223 9.51 3.97 -4.75
N LYS A 224 8.19 4.02 -4.61
CA LYS A 224 7.33 2.86 -4.87
C LYS A 224 7.34 2.43 -6.33
N LEU A 225 7.30 3.38 -7.26
CA LEU A 225 7.47 3.10 -8.68
C LEU A 225 8.86 2.56 -8.98
N ALA A 226 9.91 3.12 -8.38
CA ALA A 226 11.27 2.59 -8.54
C ALA A 226 11.35 1.13 -8.06
N GLN A 227 10.72 0.77 -6.94
CA GLN A 227 10.65 -0.62 -6.48
C GLN A 227 9.90 -1.52 -7.48
N ILE A 228 8.74 -1.10 -7.98
CA ILE A 228 7.99 -1.86 -9.01
C ILE A 228 8.87 -2.06 -10.25
N LEU A 229 9.52 -1.00 -10.72
CA LEU A 229 10.36 -1.03 -11.91
C LEU A 229 11.61 -1.88 -11.72
N SER A 230 12.25 -1.87 -10.54
CA SER A 230 13.45 -2.67 -10.28
C SER A 230 13.16 -4.16 -10.11
N LEU A 231 12.06 -4.50 -9.42
CA LEU A 231 11.73 -5.88 -9.06
C LEU A 231 11.07 -6.67 -10.19
N ASN A 232 10.60 -6.00 -11.25
CA ASN A 232 9.83 -6.61 -12.31
C ASN A 232 10.39 -6.30 -13.70
N ASN A 233 10.09 -7.17 -14.66
CA ASN A 233 10.33 -6.90 -16.07
C ASN A 233 9.14 -6.12 -16.69
N ILE A 234 9.22 -4.80 -16.72
CA ILE A 234 8.20 -3.94 -17.35
C ILE A 234 8.55 -3.72 -18.83
N LYS A 235 7.62 -4.04 -19.73
CA LYS A 235 7.83 -3.98 -21.19
C LYS A 235 7.64 -2.58 -21.76
N SER A 236 6.57 -1.90 -21.32
CA SER A 236 6.22 -0.55 -21.79
C SER A 236 5.47 0.22 -20.71
N ILE A 237 5.50 1.55 -20.82
CA ILE A 237 4.71 2.43 -19.96
C ILE A 237 3.85 3.32 -20.85
N THR A 238 2.54 3.23 -20.67
CA THR A 238 1.58 4.22 -21.18
C THR A 238 1.17 5.11 -20.01
N LEU A 239 1.37 6.42 -20.16
CA LEU A 239 0.97 7.41 -19.18
C LEU A 239 -0.25 8.16 -19.73
N LEU A 240 -1.37 8.13 -19.01
CA LEU A 240 -2.55 8.92 -19.33
C LEU A 240 -2.75 9.99 -18.25
N ARG A 241 -2.79 11.25 -18.67
CA ARG A 241 -2.96 12.37 -17.74
C ARG A 241 -3.84 13.46 -18.33
N MET A 242 -4.49 14.23 -17.47
CA MET A 242 -5.27 15.38 -17.92
C MET A 242 -4.35 16.52 -18.40
N GLU A 243 -4.89 17.43 -19.22
CA GLU A 243 -4.18 18.62 -19.74
C GLU A 243 -3.84 19.67 -18.67
N VAL A 244 -4.47 19.57 -17.50
CA VAL A 244 -4.28 20.52 -16.40
C VAL A 244 -2.88 20.43 -15.81
N PRO A 245 -2.32 21.56 -15.33
CA PRO A 245 -0.93 21.62 -14.86
C PRO A 245 -0.64 20.66 -13.69
N CYS A 246 -1.61 20.41 -12.82
CA CYS A 246 -1.43 19.50 -11.69
C CYS A 246 -1.13 18.06 -12.12
N CYS A 247 -1.57 17.64 -13.31
CA CYS A 247 -1.31 16.31 -13.85
C CYS A 247 0.13 16.12 -14.36
N GLY A 248 0.91 17.20 -14.54
CA GLY A 248 2.32 17.13 -14.90
C GLY A 248 3.19 16.42 -13.85
N GLY A 249 2.74 16.42 -12.59
CA GLY A 249 3.39 15.66 -11.51
C GLY A 249 3.44 14.16 -11.78
N THR A 250 2.47 13.61 -12.51
CA THR A 250 2.44 12.17 -12.88
C THR A 250 3.63 11.84 -13.78
N THR A 251 3.88 12.65 -14.81
CA THR A 251 5.03 12.49 -15.72
C THR A 251 6.35 12.66 -14.98
N ALA A 252 6.46 13.68 -14.11
CA ALA A 252 7.66 13.92 -13.32
C ALA A 252 8.00 12.73 -12.41
N THR A 253 7.00 12.20 -11.71
CA THR A 253 7.15 11.05 -10.80
C THR A 253 7.66 9.81 -11.56
N VAL A 254 7.06 9.49 -12.71
CA VAL A 254 7.47 8.32 -13.52
C VAL A 254 8.89 8.49 -14.06
N LYS A 255 9.24 9.68 -14.57
CA LYS A 255 10.59 9.96 -15.08
C LYS A 255 11.65 9.85 -13.97
N ALA A 256 11.38 10.43 -12.80
CA ALA A 256 12.28 10.35 -11.65
C ALA A 256 12.48 8.90 -11.18
N ALA A 257 11.42 8.07 -11.18
CA ALA A 257 11.52 6.66 -10.84
C ALA A 257 12.40 5.88 -11.85
N LEU A 258 12.21 6.11 -13.15
CA LEU A 258 13.02 5.48 -14.21
C LEU A 258 14.49 5.89 -14.14
N GLU A 259 14.76 7.17 -13.90
CA GLU A 259 16.11 7.70 -13.70
C GLU A 259 16.79 7.04 -12.49
N LYS A 260 16.07 6.94 -11.37
CA LYS A 260 16.56 6.30 -10.14
C LYS A 260 16.99 4.85 -10.35
N VAL A 261 16.23 4.08 -11.12
CA VAL A 261 16.54 2.66 -11.42
C VAL A 261 17.41 2.48 -12.66
N ARG A 262 17.78 3.58 -13.34
CA ARG A 262 18.58 3.59 -14.58
C ARG A 262 18.02 2.68 -15.66
N LYS A 263 16.69 2.58 -15.77
CA LYS A 263 16.01 1.82 -16.83
C LYS A 263 15.54 2.75 -17.93
N ASN A 264 15.80 2.37 -19.18
CA ASN A 264 15.29 3.07 -20.34
C ASN A 264 14.07 2.33 -20.89
N ILE A 265 12.88 2.71 -20.44
CA ILE A 265 11.60 2.16 -20.90
C ILE A 265 10.88 3.25 -21.68
N THR A 266 10.37 2.90 -22.87
CA THR A 266 9.59 3.83 -23.69
C THR A 266 8.33 4.26 -22.94
N ILE A 267 8.17 5.58 -22.78
CA ILE A 267 6.98 6.20 -22.21
C ILE A 267 6.13 6.74 -23.36
N ASN A 268 4.91 6.23 -23.48
CA ASN A 268 3.87 6.84 -24.31
C ASN A 268 3.02 7.77 -23.43
N ASP A 269 3.35 9.07 -23.40
CA ASP A 269 2.65 10.10 -22.62
C ASP A 269 1.50 10.70 -23.44
N ILE A 270 0.27 10.37 -23.06
CA ILE A 270 -0.96 10.79 -23.72
C ILE A 270 -1.70 11.78 -22.83
N ILE A 271 -2.02 12.94 -23.42
CA ILE A 271 -2.70 14.04 -22.73
C ILE A 271 -4.18 14.01 -23.09
N VAL A 272 -5.04 14.05 -22.06
CA VAL A 272 -6.50 14.07 -22.19
C VAL A 272 -7.01 15.48 -21.87
N SER A 273 -7.79 16.06 -22.77
CA SER A 273 -8.44 17.36 -22.54
C SER A 273 -9.57 17.26 -21.52
N LEU A 274 -10.04 18.41 -21.01
CA LEU A 274 -11.15 18.50 -20.08
C LEU A 274 -12.48 17.94 -20.64
N ASP A 275 -12.63 17.91 -21.97
CA ASP A 275 -13.79 17.34 -22.67
C ASP A 275 -13.56 15.88 -23.14
N GLY A 276 -12.47 15.23 -22.71
CA GLY A 276 -12.24 13.80 -22.97
C GLY A 276 -11.68 13.46 -24.34
N LYS A 277 -11.07 14.43 -25.03
CA LYS A 277 -10.34 14.21 -26.29
C LYS A 277 -8.86 14.01 -26.03
N ILE A 278 -8.18 13.32 -26.95
CA ILE A 278 -6.72 13.20 -26.90
C ILE A 278 -6.09 14.43 -27.53
N LYS A 279 -5.12 15.01 -26.83
CA LYS A 279 -4.27 16.09 -27.35
C LYS A 279 -3.04 15.50 -28.01
N ASN A 280 -2.89 15.76 -29.30
CA ASN A 280 -1.69 15.49 -30.10
C ASN A 280 -0.60 16.54 -29.81
#